data_AF-A0A439V324-F1
#
_entry.id   AF-A0A439V324-F1
#
_cell.length_a   1.000
_cell.length_b   1.000
_cell.length_c   1.000
_cell.angle_alpha   90.00
_cell.angle_beta   90.00
_cell.angle_gamma   90.00
#
_symmetry.space_group_name_H-M   'P 1'
#
loop_
_entity.id
_entity.type
_entity.pdbx_description
1 polymer ?
#
loop_
_entity_poly.entity_id
_entity_poly.type
_entity_poly.pdbx_seq_one_letter_code
_entity_poly.pdbx_strand_id
1 'polypeptide(L)'
;MAEAALRKLDRDLPRHDMRSPALIARQTVRTLVERAEAADAVSDVLAAARKQAEALVARATEEADRLVRTALIEAESIRQLAVKAAMAEVQRINSLAIEEPALPPPKKLPVSVIIAEVAREHNVRPADIIGPSRADRMATARRAAMARVHVERPDLSSTTVGRLFGNRDHSTVLHAWRKAGVGPAKGGS
;
A
#
# COMPACT_ATOMS: atom_id res chain seq x y z
N MET A 1 66.76 -71.11 -64.09
CA MET A 1 68.00 -70.35 -63.81
C MET A 1 67.74 -69.05 -63.05
N ALA A 2 66.69 -68.27 -63.39
CA ALA A 2 66.40 -66.98 -62.74
C ALA A 2 65.93 -67.08 -61.27
N GLU A 3 65.12 -68.08 -60.91
CA GLU A 3 64.55 -68.22 -59.56
C GLU A 3 65.60 -68.54 -58.47
N ALA A 4 66.62 -69.33 -58.81
CA ALA A 4 67.73 -69.66 -57.92
C ALA A 4 68.67 -68.46 -57.70
N ALA A 5 68.74 -67.52 -58.65
CA ALA A 5 69.49 -66.27 -58.52
C ALA A 5 68.74 -65.24 -57.65
N LEU A 6 67.41 -65.15 -57.78
CA LEU A 6 66.55 -64.35 -56.91
C LEU A 6 66.62 -64.79 -55.44
N ARG A 7 66.59 -66.11 -55.16
CA ARG A 7 66.75 -66.65 -53.78
C ARG A 7 68.13 -66.38 -53.15
N LYS A 8 69.15 -66.07 -53.95
CA LYS A 8 70.47 -65.69 -53.43
C LYS A 8 70.52 -64.21 -53.04
N LEU A 9 69.84 -63.32 -53.80
CA LEU A 9 69.74 -61.90 -53.46
C LEU A 9 69.00 -61.64 -52.15
N ASP A 10 67.90 -62.35 -51.89
CA ASP A 10 67.11 -62.18 -50.65
C ASP A 10 67.81 -62.71 -49.39
N ARG A 11 68.85 -63.54 -49.54
CA ARG A 11 69.56 -64.16 -48.40
C ARG A 11 70.43 -63.16 -47.64
N ASP A 12 70.95 -62.17 -48.34
CA ASP A 12 71.88 -61.16 -47.83
C ASP A 12 71.18 -59.83 -47.49
N LEU A 13 69.85 -59.74 -47.64
CA LEU A 13 69.09 -58.58 -47.18
C LEU A 13 68.98 -58.58 -45.66
N PRO A 14 69.23 -57.44 -44.98
CA PRO A 14 69.01 -57.33 -43.54
C PRO A 14 67.55 -57.63 -43.24
N ARG A 15 67.30 -58.68 -42.44
CA ARG A 15 65.96 -58.96 -41.89
C ARG A 15 65.60 -57.80 -40.98
N HIS A 16 64.85 -56.83 -41.50
CA HIS A 16 64.32 -55.76 -40.69
C HIS A 16 63.40 -56.38 -39.64
N ASP A 17 63.81 -56.33 -38.38
CA ASP A 17 62.94 -56.71 -37.29
C ASP A 17 61.76 -55.72 -37.24
N MET A 18 60.62 -56.20 -37.73
CA MET A 18 59.34 -55.50 -37.74
C MET A 18 58.86 -55.13 -36.32
N ARG A 19 59.56 -55.61 -35.27
CA ARG A 19 59.36 -55.27 -33.87
C ARG A 19 60.65 -54.76 -33.18
N SER A 20 61.55 -54.14 -33.94
CA SER A 20 62.71 -53.49 -33.33
C SER A 20 62.27 -52.42 -32.30
N PRO A 21 62.98 -52.26 -31.17
CA PRO A 21 62.62 -51.28 -30.14
C PRO A 21 62.46 -49.85 -30.67
N ALA A 22 63.28 -49.47 -31.66
CA ALA A 22 63.21 -48.15 -32.29
C ALA A 22 61.94 -47.95 -33.14
N LEU A 23 61.49 -48.99 -33.86
CA LEU A 23 60.27 -48.90 -34.66
C LEU A 23 59.03 -48.84 -33.77
N ILE A 24 59.01 -49.65 -32.70
CA ILE A 24 57.95 -49.60 -31.67
C ILE A 24 57.87 -48.20 -31.07
N ALA A 25 59.00 -47.62 -30.65
CA ALA A 25 59.06 -46.27 -30.09
C ALA A 25 58.53 -45.20 -31.05
N ARG A 26 58.88 -45.28 -32.35
CA ARG A 26 58.34 -44.36 -33.37
C ARG A 26 56.83 -44.52 -33.53
N GLN A 27 56.34 -45.76 -33.54
CA GLN A 27 54.92 -46.04 -33.70
C GLN A 27 54.11 -45.58 -32.47
N THR A 28 54.61 -45.78 -31.25
CA THR A 28 53.97 -45.23 -30.04
C THR A 28 53.94 -43.71 -30.05
N VAL A 29 55.04 -43.04 -30.37
CA VAL A 29 55.07 -41.57 -30.48
C VAL A 29 54.04 -41.08 -31.49
N ARG A 30 53.95 -41.70 -32.68
CA ARG A 30 52.93 -41.38 -33.68
C ARG A 30 51.51 -41.51 -33.12
N THR A 31 51.18 -42.62 -32.47
CA THR A 31 49.84 -42.81 -31.89
C THR A 31 49.52 -41.83 -30.76
N LEU A 32 50.53 -41.40 -29.99
CA LEU A 32 50.36 -40.40 -28.94
C LEU A 32 50.12 -39.01 -29.53
N VAL A 33 50.82 -38.64 -30.61
CA VAL A 33 50.58 -37.39 -31.36
C VAL A 33 49.17 -37.39 -31.95
N GLU A 34 48.76 -38.46 -32.65
CA GLU A 34 47.41 -38.58 -33.21
C GLU A 34 46.31 -38.47 -32.13
N ARG A 35 46.55 -39.03 -30.92
CA ARG A 35 45.64 -38.89 -29.78
C ARG A 35 45.62 -37.49 -29.17
N ALA A 36 46.77 -36.81 -29.12
CA ALA A 36 46.86 -35.44 -28.64
C ALA A 36 46.14 -34.47 -29.58
N GLU A 37 46.36 -34.61 -30.89
CA GLU A 37 45.66 -33.83 -31.93
C GLU A 37 44.14 -34.04 -31.88
N ALA A 38 43.69 -35.29 -31.67
CA ALA A 38 42.27 -35.59 -31.50
C ALA A 38 41.69 -34.96 -30.21
N ALA A 39 42.46 -34.93 -29.12
CA ALA A 39 42.04 -34.30 -27.86
C ALA A 39 41.94 -32.77 -28.00
N ASP A 40 42.88 -32.13 -28.71
CA ASP A 40 42.84 -30.70 -29.02
C ASP A 40 41.63 -30.36 -29.88
N ALA A 41 41.33 -31.15 -30.91
CA ALA A 41 40.14 -30.97 -31.74
C ALA A 41 38.83 -31.08 -30.92
N VAL A 42 38.76 -32.00 -29.96
CA VAL A 42 37.62 -32.12 -29.03
C VAL A 42 37.51 -30.88 -28.12
N SER A 43 38.64 -30.37 -27.63
CA SER A 43 38.70 -29.15 -26.83
C SER A 43 38.15 -27.94 -27.60
N ASP A 44 38.56 -27.78 -28.87
CA ASP A 44 38.09 -26.71 -29.75
C ASP A 44 36.59 -26.80 -30.03
N VAL A 45 36.07 -28.01 -30.27
CA VAL A 45 34.63 -28.25 -30.47
C VAL A 45 33.84 -27.91 -29.20
N LEU A 46 34.34 -28.29 -28.01
CA LEU A 46 33.69 -27.96 -26.74
C LEU A 46 33.72 -26.45 -26.47
N ALA A 47 34.82 -25.76 -26.78
CA ALA A 47 34.90 -24.31 -26.67
C ALA A 47 33.92 -23.61 -27.62
N ALA A 48 33.79 -24.08 -28.86
CA ALA A 48 32.83 -23.58 -29.83
C ALA A 48 31.38 -23.84 -29.37
N ALA A 49 31.07 -25.05 -28.89
CA ALA A 49 29.76 -25.41 -28.37
C ALA A 49 29.38 -24.58 -27.15
N ARG A 50 30.32 -24.32 -26.23
CA ARG A 50 30.10 -23.44 -25.08
C ARG A 50 29.80 -22.01 -25.51
N LYS A 51 30.59 -21.45 -26.44
CA LYS A 51 30.35 -20.10 -26.99
C LYS A 51 28.98 -20.00 -27.68
N GLN A 52 28.58 -21.04 -28.40
CA GLN A 52 27.25 -21.11 -29.01
C GLN A 52 26.13 -21.19 -27.96
N ALA A 53 26.31 -22.01 -26.91
CA ALA A 53 25.36 -22.11 -25.81
C ALA A 53 25.21 -20.76 -25.07
N GLU A 54 26.31 -20.08 -24.77
CA GLU A 54 26.31 -18.74 -24.16
C GLU A 54 25.58 -17.71 -25.05
N ALA A 55 25.81 -17.74 -26.37
CA ALA A 55 25.12 -16.87 -27.31
C ALA A 55 23.61 -17.18 -27.41
N LEU A 56 23.22 -18.44 -27.36
CA LEU A 56 21.80 -18.85 -27.36
C LEU A 56 21.10 -18.39 -26.08
N VAL A 57 21.73 -18.58 -24.92
CA VAL A 57 21.19 -18.11 -23.64
C VAL A 57 21.04 -16.59 -23.66
N ALA A 58 22.05 -15.85 -24.12
CA ALA A 58 21.99 -14.38 -24.21
C ALA A 58 20.81 -13.91 -25.10
N ARG A 59 20.63 -14.53 -26.27
CA ARG A 59 19.49 -14.22 -27.15
C ARG A 59 18.15 -14.52 -26.49
N ALA A 60 18.02 -15.69 -25.87
CA ALA A 60 16.80 -16.09 -25.19
C ALA A 60 16.46 -15.14 -24.03
N THR A 61 17.45 -14.67 -23.26
CA THR A 61 17.25 -13.69 -22.19
C THR A 61 16.82 -12.33 -22.74
N GLU A 62 17.44 -11.85 -23.82
CA GLU A 62 17.04 -10.59 -24.45
C GLU A 62 15.61 -10.64 -25.02
N GLU A 63 15.24 -11.77 -25.65
CA GLU A 63 13.89 -11.98 -26.16
C GLU A 63 12.85 -12.04 -25.02
N ALA A 64 13.16 -12.76 -23.94
CA ALA A 64 12.31 -12.81 -22.76
C ALA A 64 12.10 -11.42 -22.15
N ASP A 65 13.18 -10.64 -22.00
CA ASP A 65 13.11 -9.28 -21.48
C ASP A 65 12.26 -8.36 -22.37
N ARG A 66 12.36 -8.50 -23.69
CA ARG A 66 11.52 -7.74 -24.64
C ARG A 66 10.04 -8.09 -24.46
N LEU A 67 9.71 -9.38 -24.41
CA LEU A 67 8.33 -9.84 -24.26
C LEU A 67 7.73 -9.40 -22.92
N VAL A 68 8.50 -9.47 -21.84
CA VAL A 68 8.05 -9.00 -20.52
C VAL A 68 7.78 -7.50 -20.56
N ARG A 69 8.69 -6.70 -21.15
CA ARG A 69 8.48 -5.25 -21.27
C ARG A 69 7.23 -4.89 -22.06
N THR A 70 7.00 -5.55 -23.20
CA THR A 70 5.80 -5.29 -24.02
C THR A 70 4.53 -5.69 -23.26
N ALA A 71 4.51 -6.85 -22.62
CA ALA A 71 3.37 -7.32 -21.83
C ALA A 71 3.05 -6.38 -20.65
N LEU A 72 4.07 -5.83 -19.98
CA LEU A 72 3.87 -4.86 -18.90
C LEU A 72 3.23 -3.55 -19.39
N ILE A 73 3.67 -3.03 -20.54
CA ILE A 73 3.09 -1.82 -21.14
C ILE A 73 1.62 -2.05 -21.51
N GLU A 74 1.32 -3.20 -22.14
CA GLU A 74 -0.04 -3.57 -22.51
C GLU A 74 -0.94 -3.74 -21.29
N ALA A 75 -0.46 -4.46 -20.26
CA ALA A 75 -1.20 -4.66 -19.02
C ALA A 75 -1.50 -3.34 -18.31
N GLU A 76 -0.54 -2.42 -18.28
CA GLU A 76 -0.73 -1.08 -17.71
C GLU A 76 -1.75 -0.27 -18.51
N SER A 77 -1.72 -0.34 -19.84
CA SER A 77 -2.72 0.30 -20.70
C SER A 77 -4.13 -0.23 -20.42
N ILE A 78 -4.29 -1.55 -20.34
CA ILE A 78 -5.57 -2.20 -20.01
C ILE A 78 -6.08 -1.74 -18.64
N ARG A 79 -5.18 -1.71 -17.63
CA ARG A 79 -5.50 -1.26 -16.28
C ARG A 79 -5.99 0.18 -16.27
N GLN A 80 -5.31 1.09 -16.99
CA GLN A 80 -5.72 2.49 -17.08
C GLN A 80 -7.09 2.66 -17.74
N LEU A 81 -7.37 1.91 -18.81
CA LEU A 81 -8.69 1.93 -19.45
C LEU A 81 -9.79 1.42 -18.52
N ALA A 82 -9.54 0.35 -17.77
CA ALA A 82 -10.48 -0.19 -16.80
C ALA A 82 -10.79 0.81 -15.67
N VAL A 83 -9.77 1.45 -15.10
CA VAL A 83 -9.93 2.49 -14.07
C VAL A 83 -10.74 3.67 -14.62
N LYS A 84 -10.42 4.14 -15.83
CA LYS A 84 -11.15 5.25 -16.46
C LYS A 84 -12.62 4.91 -16.66
N ALA A 85 -12.93 3.70 -17.12
CA ALA A 85 -14.31 3.25 -17.28
C ALA A 85 -15.06 3.18 -15.94
N ALA A 86 -14.42 2.64 -14.90
CA ALA A 86 -15.00 2.58 -13.56
C ALA A 86 -15.26 3.97 -12.97
N MET A 87 -14.35 4.93 -13.16
CA MET A 87 -14.54 6.31 -12.71
C MET A 87 -15.71 6.99 -13.43
N ALA A 88 -15.86 6.77 -14.75
CA ALA A 88 -16.98 7.29 -15.51
C ALA A 88 -18.33 6.71 -15.03
N GLU A 89 -18.34 5.44 -14.61
CA GLU A 89 -19.51 4.80 -14.00
C GLU A 89 -19.90 5.48 -12.68
N VAL A 90 -18.94 5.66 -11.78
CA VAL A 90 -19.16 6.33 -10.48
C VAL A 90 -19.67 7.75 -10.70
N GLN A 91 -19.10 8.49 -11.64
CA GLN A 91 -19.57 9.84 -11.97
C GLN A 91 -21.02 9.84 -12.48
N ARG A 92 -21.39 8.86 -13.30
CA ARG A 92 -22.78 8.72 -13.76
C ARG A 92 -23.73 8.42 -12.62
N ILE A 93 -23.38 7.49 -11.73
CA ILE A 93 -24.18 7.17 -10.54
C ILE A 93 -24.37 8.43 -9.69
N ASN A 94 -23.29 9.17 -9.42
CA ASN A 94 -23.37 10.42 -8.64
C ASN A 94 -24.24 11.47 -9.32
N SER A 95 -24.22 11.58 -10.66
CA SER A 95 -25.10 12.51 -11.38
C SER A 95 -26.58 12.12 -11.35
N LEU A 96 -26.88 10.84 -11.14
CA LEU A 96 -28.24 10.31 -11.02
C LEU A 96 -28.72 10.26 -9.56
N ALA A 97 -27.82 10.45 -8.60
CA ALA A 97 -28.19 10.58 -7.20
C ALA A 97 -28.99 11.88 -7.03
N ILE A 98 -30.29 11.71 -6.83
CA ILE A 98 -31.15 12.79 -6.33
C ILE A 98 -30.58 13.13 -4.95
N GLU A 99 -30.08 14.36 -4.78
CA GLU A 99 -29.74 14.86 -3.45
C GLU A 99 -30.97 14.65 -2.56
N GLU A 100 -30.87 13.74 -1.58
CA GLU A 100 -31.90 13.64 -0.56
C GLU A 100 -32.07 15.05 0.00
N PRO A 101 -33.29 15.63 -0.04
CA PRO A 101 -33.48 16.99 0.42
C PRO A 101 -33.02 17.02 1.86
N ALA A 102 -31.94 17.76 2.12
CA ALA A 102 -31.36 17.88 3.44
C ALA A 102 -32.50 18.24 4.40
N LEU A 103 -32.86 17.29 5.27
CA LEU A 103 -33.93 17.51 6.24
C LEU A 103 -33.55 18.80 6.98
N PRO A 104 -34.44 19.81 7.03
CA PRO A 104 -34.10 21.06 7.71
C PRO A 104 -33.61 20.72 9.11
N PRO A 105 -32.52 21.36 9.58
CA PRO A 105 -31.99 21.05 10.90
C PRO A 105 -33.13 21.13 11.92
N PRO A 106 -33.22 20.17 12.87
CA PRO A 106 -34.33 20.12 13.81
C PRO A 106 -34.51 21.51 14.44
N LYS A 107 -35.75 22.03 14.42
CA LYS A 107 -36.05 23.35 14.98
C LYS A 107 -35.59 23.35 16.44
N LYS A 108 -34.62 24.21 16.75
CA LYS A 108 -34.09 24.36 18.11
C LYS A 108 -35.22 24.79 19.04
N LEU A 109 -35.33 24.16 20.21
CA LEU A 109 -36.35 24.53 21.18
C LEU A 109 -36.18 26.00 21.62
N PRO A 110 -37.27 26.77 21.73
CA PRO A 110 -37.19 28.12 22.27
C PRO A 110 -36.84 28.06 23.76
N VAL A 111 -36.01 29.00 24.22
CA VAL A 111 -35.52 29.05 25.62
C VAL A 111 -36.66 29.10 26.63
N SER A 112 -37.81 29.70 26.28
CA SER A 112 -39.00 29.74 27.12
C SER A 112 -39.57 28.35 27.42
N VAL A 113 -39.51 27.41 26.47
CA VAL A 113 -39.98 26.03 26.66
C VAL A 113 -39.05 25.30 27.64
N ILE A 114 -37.74 25.47 27.45
CA ILE A 114 -36.72 24.90 28.36
C ILE A 114 -36.94 25.40 29.80
N ILE A 115 -37.17 26.71 29.97
CA ILE A 115 -37.45 27.28 31.30
C ILE A 115 -38.76 26.72 31.88
N ALA A 116 -39.80 26.54 31.06
CA ALA A 116 -41.08 25.99 31.52
C ALA A 116 -40.96 24.52 31.95
N GLU A 117 -40.21 23.71 31.22
CA GLU A 117 -39.95 22.31 31.58
C GLU A 117 -39.21 22.21 32.91
N VAL A 118 -38.12 22.99 33.07
CA VAL A 118 -37.35 23.02 34.32
C VAL A 118 -38.18 23.58 35.48
N ALA A 119 -39.05 24.56 35.22
CA ALA A 119 -39.97 25.08 36.23
C ALA A 119 -40.93 24.00 36.74
N ARG A 120 -41.45 23.16 35.84
CA ARG A 120 -42.30 22.01 36.17
C ARG A 120 -41.53 20.97 36.98
N GLU A 121 -40.31 20.62 36.60
CA GLU A 121 -39.46 19.67 37.33
C GLU A 121 -39.16 20.13 38.77
N HIS A 122 -38.96 21.43 38.98
CA HIS A 122 -38.67 22.00 40.30
C HIS A 122 -39.91 22.48 41.07
N ASN A 123 -41.12 22.31 40.51
CA ASN A 123 -42.38 22.79 41.07
C ASN A 123 -42.33 24.30 41.42
N VAL A 124 -41.84 25.13 40.50
CA VAL A 124 -41.74 26.60 40.63
C VAL A 124 -42.40 27.28 39.43
N ARG A 125 -42.63 28.59 39.46
CA ARG A 125 -43.13 29.31 38.28
C ARG A 125 -41.96 29.71 37.38
N PRO A 126 -42.12 29.72 36.04
CA PRO A 126 -41.10 30.22 35.11
C PRO A 126 -40.64 31.65 35.43
N ALA A 127 -41.56 32.49 35.90
CA ALA A 127 -41.25 33.87 36.33
C ALA A 127 -40.29 33.91 37.53
N ASP A 128 -40.35 32.93 38.43
CA ASP A 128 -39.48 32.89 39.61
C ASP A 128 -38.05 32.48 39.24
N ILE A 129 -37.90 31.67 38.18
CA ILE A 129 -36.61 31.30 37.59
C ILE A 129 -35.94 32.54 36.98
N ILE A 130 -36.66 33.42 36.31
CA ILE A 130 -36.11 34.65 35.72
C ILE A 130 -35.97 35.76 36.79
N GLY A 131 -36.83 35.74 37.81
CA GLY A 131 -36.95 36.79 38.82
C GLY A 131 -35.72 36.96 39.74
N PRO A 132 -35.73 38.01 40.58
CA PRO A 132 -34.61 38.34 41.46
C PRO A 132 -34.51 37.46 42.70
N SER A 133 -35.51 36.61 42.98
CA SER A 133 -35.59 35.82 44.22
C SER A 133 -34.32 35.00 44.48
N ARG A 134 -33.81 35.15 45.71
CA ARG A 134 -32.60 34.50 46.22
C ARG A 134 -32.88 33.26 47.06
N ALA A 135 -34.15 32.87 47.22
CA ALA A 135 -34.50 31.64 47.94
C ALA A 135 -33.79 30.44 47.29
N ASP A 136 -33.25 29.53 48.10
CA ASP A 136 -32.39 28.44 47.63
C ASP A 136 -33.06 27.55 46.58
N ARG A 137 -34.37 27.32 46.74
CA ARG A 137 -35.19 26.58 45.77
C ARG A 137 -35.22 27.27 44.41
N MET A 138 -35.40 28.60 44.38
CA MET A 138 -35.42 29.39 43.14
C MET A 138 -34.03 29.47 42.51
N ALA A 139 -32.99 29.66 43.33
CA ALA A 139 -31.60 29.69 42.86
C ALA A 139 -31.18 28.34 42.26
N THR A 140 -31.67 27.22 42.80
CA THR A 140 -31.39 25.88 42.28
C THR A 140 -32.09 25.63 40.95
N ALA A 141 -33.40 25.90 40.86
CA ALA A 141 -34.15 25.79 39.61
C ALA A 141 -33.56 26.67 38.49
N ARG A 142 -33.13 27.90 38.84
CA ARG A 142 -32.47 28.81 37.90
C ARG A 142 -31.15 28.28 37.37
N ARG A 143 -30.30 27.73 38.24
CA ARG A 143 -29.02 27.12 37.83
C ARG A 143 -29.24 25.92 36.91
N ALA A 144 -30.23 25.08 37.21
CA ALA A 144 -30.61 23.95 36.36
C ALA A 144 -31.08 24.42 34.97
N ALA A 145 -31.92 25.45 34.92
CA ALA A 145 -32.41 26.02 33.67
C ALA A 145 -31.27 26.60 32.82
N MET A 146 -30.33 27.35 33.43
CA MET A 146 -29.15 27.87 32.73
C MET A 146 -28.29 26.75 32.13
N ALA A 147 -28.12 25.63 32.84
CA ALA A 147 -27.35 24.48 32.35
C ALA A 147 -28.08 23.75 31.21
N ARG A 148 -29.39 23.55 31.33
CA ARG A 148 -30.21 22.91 30.29
C ARG A 148 -30.21 23.71 28.99
N VAL A 149 -30.34 25.03 29.09
CA VAL A 149 -30.23 25.93 27.94
C VAL A 149 -28.88 25.82 27.26
N HIS A 150 -27.78 25.61 27.99
CA HIS A 150 -26.46 25.42 27.36
C HIS A 150 -26.38 24.13 26.52
N VAL A 151 -26.96 23.04 27.01
CA VAL A 151 -26.95 21.73 26.34
C VAL A 151 -27.86 21.74 25.11
N GLU A 152 -29.06 22.29 25.22
CA GLU A 152 -30.06 22.27 24.14
C GLU A 152 -29.90 23.43 23.15
N ARG A 153 -29.23 24.51 23.55
CA ARG A 153 -28.95 25.71 22.74
C ARG A 153 -27.47 26.10 22.80
N PRO A 154 -26.58 25.26 22.23
CA PRO A 154 -25.15 25.56 22.17
C PRO A 154 -24.81 26.81 21.35
N ASP A 155 -25.76 27.31 20.56
CA ASP A 155 -25.64 28.60 19.87
C ASP A 155 -25.66 29.83 20.80
N LEU A 156 -26.11 29.69 22.05
CA LEU A 156 -26.20 30.80 22.99
C LEU A 156 -24.97 30.89 23.88
N SER A 157 -24.31 32.06 23.86
CA SER A 157 -23.18 32.35 24.76
C SER A 157 -23.63 32.58 26.20
N SER A 158 -22.70 32.43 27.16
CA SER A 158 -22.95 32.67 28.59
C SER A 158 -23.52 34.07 28.88
N THR A 159 -23.06 35.09 28.14
CA THR A 159 -23.57 36.46 28.22
C THR A 159 -25.01 36.57 27.72
N THR A 160 -25.35 35.91 26.61
CA THR A 160 -26.72 35.93 26.08
C THR A 160 -27.68 35.16 26.99
N VAL A 161 -27.25 34.02 27.52
CA VAL A 161 -28.00 33.29 28.55
C VAL A 161 -28.20 34.18 29.78
N GLY A 162 -27.16 34.86 30.28
CA GLY A 162 -27.27 35.78 31.42
C GLY A 162 -28.35 36.85 31.24
N ARG A 163 -28.40 37.46 30.05
CA ARG A 163 -29.45 38.45 29.68
C ARG A 163 -30.86 37.84 29.74
N LEU A 164 -31.05 36.65 29.17
CA LEU A 164 -32.34 35.95 29.14
C LEU A 164 -32.87 35.58 30.54
N PHE A 165 -31.97 35.38 31.51
CA PHE A 165 -32.31 35.04 32.89
C PHE A 165 -32.38 36.27 33.83
N GLY A 166 -32.71 37.44 33.29
CA GLY A 166 -32.90 38.68 34.05
C GLY A 166 -31.61 39.49 34.24
N ASN A 167 -30.83 39.66 33.17
CA ASN A 167 -29.57 40.42 33.16
C ASN A 167 -28.55 39.98 34.24
N ARG A 168 -28.40 38.66 34.38
CA ARG A 168 -27.42 38.06 35.28
C ARG A 168 -26.03 38.12 34.67
N ASP A 169 -25.02 38.29 35.51
CA ASP A 169 -23.63 38.26 35.07
C ASP A 169 -23.28 36.92 34.43
N HIS A 170 -22.53 36.97 33.32
CA HIS A 170 -22.04 35.80 32.60
C HIS A 170 -21.23 34.85 33.51
N SER A 171 -20.55 35.38 34.54
CA SER A 171 -19.84 34.61 35.56
C SER A 171 -20.77 33.75 36.42
N THR A 172 -21.99 34.22 36.69
CA THR A 172 -23.05 33.47 37.39
C THR A 172 -23.51 32.28 36.55
N VAL A 173 -23.65 32.48 35.24
CA VAL A 173 -24.01 31.43 34.28
C VAL A 173 -22.91 30.36 34.20
N LEU A 174 -21.64 30.79 34.09
CA LEU A 174 -20.49 29.87 34.10
C LEU A 174 -20.38 29.08 35.41
N HIS A 175 -20.70 29.72 36.55
CA HIS A 175 -20.78 29.01 37.83
C HIS A 175 -21.90 27.96 37.83
N ALA A 176 -23.08 28.29 37.29
CA ALA A 176 -24.18 27.34 37.16
C ALA A 176 -23.81 26.13 36.29
N TRP A 177 -23.20 26.36 35.13
CA TRP A 177 -22.77 25.30 34.21
C TRP A 177 -21.74 24.38 34.84
N ARG A 178 -20.73 24.93 35.54
CA ARG A 178 -19.74 24.12 36.26
C ARG A 178 -20.36 23.29 37.37
N LYS A 179 -21.30 23.87 38.13
CA LYS A 179 -22.00 23.14 39.18
C LYS A 179 -22.85 21.98 38.64
N ALA A 180 -23.30 22.07 37.39
CA ALA A 180 -24.04 21.01 36.71
C ALA A 180 -23.15 20.07 35.86
N GLY A 181 -21.82 20.26 35.85
CA GLY A 181 -20.89 19.41 35.09
C GLY A 181 -20.88 19.65 33.57
N VAL A 182 -21.58 20.68 33.08
CA VAL A 182 -21.69 21.00 31.64
C VAL A 182 -20.87 22.22 31.23
N GLY A 183 -20.18 22.85 32.18
CA GLY A 183 -19.37 24.04 31.92
C GLY A 183 -17.97 23.72 31.40
N PRO A 184 -17.30 24.70 30.75
CA PRO A 184 -15.93 24.53 30.31
C PRO A 184 -15.01 24.18 31.49
N ALA A 185 -14.05 23.28 31.26
CA ALA A 185 -13.03 22.92 32.25
C ALA A 185 -12.31 24.19 32.74
N LYS A 186 -11.91 24.24 34.03
CA LYS A 186 -11.15 25.38 34.55
C LYS A 186 -9.94 25.59 33.63
N GLY A 187 -9.86 26.74 32.99
CA GLY A 187 -8.59 27.22 32.45
C GLY A 187 -7.63 27.30 33.62
N GLY A 188 -6.69 26.35 33.69
CA GLY A 188 -5.52 26.48 34.53
C GLY A 188 -4.79 27.71 34.04
N SER A 189 -4.69 28.72 34.92
CA SER A 189 -3.69 29.77 34.77
C SER A 189 -2.31 29.16 34.93
#